data_AF-A0A7S0UWT2-F1
#
_entry.id   AF-A0A7S0UWT2-F1
#
_cell.length_a   1.000
_cell.length_b   1.000
_cell.length_c   1.000
_cell.angle_alpha   90.00
_cell.angle_beta   90.00
_cell.angle_gamma   90.00
#
_symmetry.space_group_name_H-M   'P 1'
#
loop_
_entity.id
_entity.type
_entity.pdbx_description
1 polymer ?
#
loop_
_entity_poly.entity_id
_entity_poly.type
_entity_poly.pdbx_seq_one_letter_code
_entity_poly.pdbx_strand_id
1 'polypeptide(L)'
;MNFSPKTISRNNNMKQNIVPRKTTLYCPTGTEKLCTSTQLYFPCNSIFKVILVGPILVWIICIMLGSFHHEGISSTKVEHPFVFYDKYILRRFGSLLPFCFLLFRWLFNFPWIKRIPRTTPGSRPTFSAQATLCFASFILYGKMALLRLVLYGVHIVLQRYTKFVLMSDHVFLGACICACLQVEMALAIGDVIKNEALRGPATRSLLIISVMMFNLLIQFITAADLYFSGRHYHHTREINASLFAGLMLFQVQGVLWLKQQLHVKTNQNL
;
A
#
# COMPACT_ATOMS: atom_id res chain seq x y z
N MET A 1 -77.59 45.20 -1.92
CA MET A 1 -76.20 45.23 -1.41
C MET A 1 -75.47 44.00 -1.96
N ASN A 2 -74.58 44.22 -2.93
CA ASN A 2 -73.88 43.15 -3.65
C ASN A 2 -72.61 42.76 -2.89
N PHE A 3 -72.53 41.51 -2.42
CA PHE A 3 -71.31 40.93 -1.89
C PHE A 3 -70.48 40.34 -3.03
N SER A 4 -69.30 40.91 -3.25
CA SER A 4 -68.29 40.40 -4.19
C SER A 4 -67.38 39.40 -3.46
N PRO A 5 -67.12 38.20 -4.02
CA PRO A 5 -66.24 37.22 -3.40
C PRO A 5 -64.77 37.57 -3.62
N LYS A 6 -64.00 37.69 -2.53
CA LYS A 6 -62.54 37.81 -2.56
C LYS A 6 -61.92 36.46 -2.96
N THR A 7 -61.24 36.45 -4.10
CA THR A 7 -60.37 35.37 -4.57
C THR A 7 -59.07 35.34 -3.76
N ILE A 8 -58.85 34.25 -3.02
CA ILE A 8 -57.58 33.95 -2.35
C ILE A 8 -56.65 33.30 -3.37
N SER A 9 -55.64 34.05 -3.80
CA SER A 9 -54.53 33.55 -4.63
C SER A 9 -53.64 32.63 -3.80
N ARG A 10 -53.72 31.32 -4.05
CA ARG A 10 -52.84 30.30 -3.49
C ARG A 10 -51.52 30.32 -4.27
N ASN A 11 -50.49 30.91 -3.67
CA ASN A 11 -49.15 30.98 -4.21
C ASN A 11 -48.44 29.62 -4.09
N ASN A 12 -48.76 28.70 -5.00
CA ASN A 12 -47.97 27.50 -5.24
C ASN A 12 -46.85 27.90 -6.20
N ASN A 13 -45.61 28.03 -5.71
CA ASN A 13 -44.39 27.71 -6.48
C ASN A 13 -43.13 28.09 -5.70
N MET A 14 -42.62 27.16 -4.88
CA MET A 14 -41.18 27.06 -4.66
C MET A 14 -40.82 25.64 -4.23
N LYS A 15 -41.12 24.66 -5.09
CA LYS A 15 -40.32 23.42 -5.10
C LYS A 15 -38.97 23.80 -5.69
N GLN A 16 -38.04 24.19 -4.82
CA GLN A 16 -36.64 24.24 -5.18
C GLN A 16 -36.24 22.82 -5.60
N ASN A 17 -36.20 22.60 -6.91
CA ASN A 17 -35.52 21.45 -7.48
C ASN A 17 -34.05 21.60 -7.11
N ILE A 18 -33.67 21.01 -5.97
CA ILE A 18 -32.29 20.66 -5.67
C ILE A 18 -31.95 19.57 -6.69
N VAL A 19 -31.65 19.99 -7.91
CA VAL A 19 -30.96 19.15 -8.88
C VAL A 19 -29.63 18.85 -8.18
N PRO A 20 -29.35 17.59 -7.81
CA PRO A 20 -28.06 17.27 -7.25
C PRO A 20 -27.04 17.77 -8.27
N ARG A 21 -26.24 18.76 -7.86
CA ARG A 21 -25.16 19.30 -8.65
C ARG A 21 -24.23 18.11 -8.85
N LYS A 22 -24.45 17.35 -9.93
CA LYS A 22 -23.52 16.36 -10.42
C LYS A 22 -22.29 17.19 -10.70
N THR A 23 -21.35 17.18 -9.76
CA THR A 23 -19.98 17.58 -9.99
C THR A 23 -19.43 16.54 -10.94
N THR A 24 -19.90 16.57 -12.20
CA THR A 24 -19.21 15.99 -13.32
C THR A 24 -17.90 16.74 -13.37
N LEU A 25 -16.89 16.18 -12.71
CA LEU A 25 -15.48 16.36 -13.04
C LEU A 25 -15.37 16.05 -14.53
N TYR A 26 -15.63 17.07 -15.34
CA TYR A 26 -15.37 17.07 -16.75
C TYR A 26 -13.86 16.99 -16.86
N CYS A 27 -13.35 15.82 -17.22
CA CYS A 27 -11.98 15.67 -17.69
C CYS A 27 -12.03 15.40 -19.20
N PRO A 28 -12.48 16.38 -20.03
CA PRO A 28 -12.42 16.23 -21.47
C PRO A 28 -10.94 16.24 -21.87
N THR A 29 -10.53 15.36 -22.78
CA THR A 29 -9.16 15.18 -23.34
C THR A 29 -8.07 14.54 -22.46
N GLY A 30 -8.28 14.34 -21.15
CA GLY A 30 -7.27 13.73 -20.26
C GLY A 30 -7.37 12.21 -20.03
N THR A 31 -8.51 11.60 -20.34
CA THR A 31 -8.84 10.21 -19.98
C THR A 31 -8.07 9.17 -20.80
N GLU A 32 -7.81 9.43 -22.08
CA GLU A 32 -7.04 8.52 -22.93
C GLU A 32 -5.59 8.37 -22.46
N LYS A 33 -4.94 9.48 -22.08
CA LYS A 33 -3.59 9.46 -21.48
C LYS A 33 -3.57 8.72 -20.14
N LEU A 34 -4.65 8.80 -19.36
CA LEU A 34 -4.76 8.09 -18.09
C LEU A 34 -4.93 6.58 -18.28
N CYS A 35 -5.69 6.14 -19.30
CA CYS A 35 -5.89 4.73 -19.62
C CYS A 35 -4.58 4.03 -20.00
N THR A 36 -3.75 4.67 -20.82
CA THR A 36 -2.51 4.08 -21.36
C THR A 36 -1.29 4.31 -20.46
N SER A 37 -1.34 5.24 -19.50
CA SER A 37 -0.22 5.49 -18.60
C SER A 37 0.01 4.34 -17.62
N THR A 38 1.28 3.92 -17.53
CA THR A 38 1.86 3.00 -16.54
C THR A 38 2.18 3.69 -15.22
N GLN A 39 1.85 4.96 -15.07
CA GLN A 39 2.21 5.74 -13.89
C GLN A 39 1.08 5.77 -12.87
N LEU A 40 1.48 5.93 -11.61
CA LEU A 40 0.60 6.16 -10.48
C LEU A 40 -0.04 7.55 -10.59
N TYR A 41 -1.34 7.60 -10.36
CA TYR A 41 -2.13 8.83 -10.31
C TYR A 41 -2.66 9.06 -8.90
N PHE A 42 -2.33 10.23 -8.33
CA PHE A 42 -2.85 10.68 -7.05
C PHE A 42 -3.43 12.09 -7.20
N PRO A 43 -4.59 12.39 -6.56
CA PRO A 43 -5.25 13.68 -6.70
C PRO A 43 -4.48 14.82 -6.02
N CYS A 44 -3.72 14.52 -4.96
CA CYS A 44 -2.85 15.50 -4.31
C CYS A 44 -1.58 14.85 -3.76
N ASN A 45 -0.50 15.63 -3.71
CA ASN A 45 0.80 15.18 -3.19
C ASN A 45 0.73 14.83 -1.70
N SER A 46 -0.14 15.50 -0.94
CA SER A 46 -0.31 15.25 0.50
C SER A 46 -0.81 13.84 0.80
N ILE A 47 -1.83 13.35 0.06
CA ILE A 47 -2.33 11.97 0.21
C ILE A 47 -1.22 10.97 -0.10
N PHE A 48 -0.47 11.18 -1.19
CA PHE A 48 0.65 10.32 -1.54
C PHE A 48 1.70 10.29 -0.42
N LYS A 49 2.08 11.44 0.14
CA LYS A 49 3.04 11.52 1.27
C LYS A 49 2.53 10.81 2.51
N VAL A 50 1.25 10.92 2.86
CA VAL A 50 0.68 10.24 4.03
C VAL A 50 0.73 8.73 3.85
N ILE A 51 0.34 8.22 2.68
CA ILE A 51 0.41 6.78 2.34
C ILE A 51 1.85 6.27 2.37
N LEU A 52 2.79 7.12 1.96
CA LEU A 52 4.21 6.80 1.89
C LEU A 52 4.90 6.82 3.27
N VAL A 53 4.56 7.78 4.14
CA VAL A 53 5.31 8.01 5.38
C VAL A 53 4.61 7.39 6.58
N GLY A 54 3.27 7.40 6.60
CA GLY A 54 2.48 6.91 7.73
C GLY A 54 2.83 5.50 8.18
N PRO A 55 2.80 4.49 7.29
CA PRO A 55 3.11 3.12 7.67
C PRO A 55 4.56 2.92 8.13
N ILE A 56 5.51 3.65 7.54
CA ILE A 56 6.92 3.63 7.96
C ILE A 56 7.04 4.15 9.39
N LEU A 57 6.39 5.26 9.72
CA LEU A 57 6.41 5.83 11.06
C LEU A 57 5.81 4.88 12.09
N VAL A 58 4.65 4.27 11.79
CA VAL A 58 4.03 3.27 12.67
C VAL A 58 5.00 2.11 12.93
N TRP A 59 5.62 1.58 11.87
CA TRP A 59 6.60 0.51 11.97
C TRP A 59 7.82 0.88 12.82
N ILE A 60 8.42 2.06 12.59
CA ILE A 60 9.56 2.56 13.38
C ILE A 60 9.14 2.73 14.85
N ILE A 61 8.01 3.37 15.12
CA ILE A 61 7.52 3.65 16.47
C ILE A 61 7.32 2.33 17.23
N CYS A 62 6.67 1.33 16.63
CA CYS A 62 6.46 0.03 17.28
C CYS A 62 7.80 -0.65 17.66
N ILE A 63 8.78 -0.66 16.75
CA ILE A 63 10.09 -1.28 17.03
C ILE A 63 10.82 -0.52 18.14
N MET A 64 10.86 0.82 18.04
CA MET A 64 11.55 1.66 19.02
C MET A 64 10.91 1.53 20.40
N LEU A 65 9.58 1.56 20.50
CA LEU A 65 8.87 1.33 21.77
C LEU A 65 9.19 -0.05 22.35
N GLY A 66 9.23 -1.10 21.52
CA GLY A 66 9.61 -2.44 21.98
C GLY A 66 11.03 -2.47 22.52
N SER A 67 11.95 -1.80 21.82
CA SER A 67 13.34 -1.67 22.24
C SER A 67 13.54 -0.81 23.50
N PHE A 68 12.70 0.21 23.73
CA PHE A 68 12.74 1.03 24.94
C PHE A 68 12.17 0.29 26.15
N HIS A 69 11.16 -0.56 25.93
CA HIS A 69 10.59 -1.42 26.96
C HIS A 69 11.35 -2.74 27.13
N HIS A 70 12.59 -2.84 26.65
CA HIS A 70 13.37 -4.08 26.67
C HIS A 70 13.52 -4.65 28.09
N GLU A 71 13.03 -5.87 28.30
CA GLU A 71 13.03 -6.54 29.62
C GLU A 71 14.21 -7.52 29.79
N GLY A 72 15.13 -7.54 28.83
CA GLY A 72 16.19 -8.53 28.74
C GLY A 72 15.81 -9.69 27.82
N ILE A 73 16.79 -10.53 27.51
CA ILE A 73 16.57 -11.73 26.69
C ILE A 73 15.98 -12.81 27.58
N SER A 74 14.69 -13.09 27.38
CA SER A 74 14.04 -14.20 28.07
C SER A 74 14.57 -15.53 27.54
N SER A 75 15.14 -16.35 28.41
CA SER A 75 15.51 -17.74 28.09
C SER A 75 14.29 -18.65 27.94
N THR A 76 13.16 -18.25 28.55
CA THR A 76 11.87 -18.93 28.44
C THR A 76 11.04 -18.37 27.29
N LYS A 77 10.22 -19.22 26.65
CA LYS A 77 9.27 -18.78 25.62
C LYS A 77 8.23 -17.85 26.26
N VAL A 78 8.19 -16.59 25.83
CA VAL A 78 7.20 -15.63 26.30
C VAL A 78 5.95 -15.78 25.46
N GLU A 79 4.82 -16.07 26.09
CA GLU A 79 3.53 -16.07 25.39
C GLU A 79 3.05 -14.62 25.23
N HIS A 80 2.80 -14.21 23.99
CA HIS A 80 2.18 -12.93 23.66
C HIS A 80 1.08 -13.16 22.61
N PRO A 81 0.12 -12.21 22.45
CA PRO A 81 -1.03 -12.39 21.57
C PRO A 81 -0.68 -12.70 20.10
N PHE A 82 0.53 -12.33 19.66
CA PHE A 82 0.99 -12.49 18.29
C PHE A 82 1.92 -13.70 18.06
N VAL A 83 2.16 -14.54 19.07
CA VAL A 83 2.99 -15.77 18.90
C VAL A 83 2.43 -16.67 17.80
N PHE A 84 1.09 -16.75 17.67
CA PHE A 84 0.46 -17.50 16.59
C PHE A 84 0.84 -16.92 15.23
N TYR A 85 0.75 -15.60 15.07
CA TYR A 85 1.11 -14.92 13.82
C TYR A 85 2.58 -15.14 13.48
N ASP A 86 3.49 -14.93 14.43
CA ASP A 86 4.93 -15.17 14.25
C ASP A 86 5.20 -16.61 13.79
N LYS A 87 4.76 -17.59 14.58
CA LYS A 87 5.09 -19.00 14.39
C LYS A 87 4.51 -19.60 13.10
N TYR A 88 3.26 -19.29 12.78
CA TYR A 88 2.54 -19.96 11.70
C TYR A 88 2.51 -19.16 10.40
N ILE A 89 2.54 -17.82 10.49
CA ILE A 89 2.44 -16.95 9.31
C ILE A 89 3.80 -16.35 8.98
N LEU A 90 4.40 -15.60 9.90
CA LEU A 90 5.58 -14.79 9.59
C LEU A 90 6.81 -15.66 9.30
N ARG A 91 7.11 -16.66 10.12
CA ARG A 91 8.28 -17.53 9.92
C ARG A 91 8.15 -18.47 8.72
N ARG A 92 6.92 -18.94 8.42
CA ARG A 92 6.68 -19.91 7.35
C ARG A 92 6.43 -19.27 5.99
N PHE A 93 5.66 -18.18 6.00
CA PHE A 93 5.13 -17.55 4.79
C PHE A 93 5.46 -16.06 4.69
N GLY A 94 6.22 -15.49 5.63
CA GLY A 94 6.50 -14.05 5.67
C GLY A 94 7.05 -13.51 4.36
N SER A 95 8.04 -14.19 3.78
CA SER A 95 8.60 -13.80 2.47
C SER A 95 7.61 -13.89 1.31
N LEU A 96 6.56 -14.72 1.42
CA LEU A 96 5.55 -14.93 0.38
C LEU A 96 4.35 -13.97 0.53
N LEU A 97 4.10 -13.43 1.73
CA LEU A 97 2.95 -12.56 2.00
C LEU A 97 2.78 -11.43 0.97
N PRO A 98 3.81 -10.64 0.60
CA PRO A 98 3.63 -9.56 -0.36
C PRO A 98 3.25 -10.05 -1.75
N PHE A 99 3.72 -11.23 -2.15
CA PHE A 99 3.37 -11.84 -3.44
C PHE A 99 1.93 -12.32 -3.47
N CYS A 100 1.35 -12.73 -2.34
CA CYS A 100 -0.07 -13.05 -2.25
C CYS A 100 -0.94 -11.82 -2.54
N PHE A 101 -0.63 -10.67 -1.93
CA PHE A 101 -1.36 -9.43 -2.18
C PHE A 101 -1.22 -8.95 -3.63
N LEU A 102 -0.01 -9.04 -4.18
CA LEU A 102 0.25 -8.77 -5.59
C LEU A 102 -0.57 -9.68 -6.52
N LEU A 103 -0.63 -10.98 -6.21
CA LEU A 103 -1.41 -11.95 -6.97
C LEU A 103 -2.89 -11.58 -6.95
N PHE A 104 -3.47 -11.26 -5.78
CA PHE A 104 -4.86 -10.84 -5.68
C PHE A 104 -5.13 -9.55 -6.45
N ARG A 105 -4.27 -8.53 -6.33
CA ARG A 105 -4.40 -7.29 -7.11
C ARG A 105 -4.32 -7.58 -8.61
N TRP A 106 -3.42 -8.46 -9.04
CA TRP A 106 -3.30 -8.85 -10.44
C TRP A 106 -4.56 -9.57 -10.93
N LEU A 107 -5.08 -10.54 -10.18
CA LEU A 107 -6.31 -11.27 -10.49
C LEU A 107 -7.53 -10.35 -10.57
N PHE A 108 -7.63 -9.35 -9.69
CA PHE A 108 -8.74 -8.40 -9.71
C PHE A 108 -8.62 -7.33 -10.80
N ASN A 109 -7.44 -7.12 -11.37
CA ASN A 109 -7.24 -6.23 -12.52
C ASN A 109 -7.34 -6.97 -13.87
N PHE A 110 -6.98 -8.26 -13.94
CA PHE A 110 -6.88 -9.03 -15.19
C PHE A 110 -8.16 -9.11 -16.03
N PRO A 111 -9.36 -9.38 -15.48
CA PRO A 111 -10.60 -9.46 -16.26
C PRO A 111 -10.99 -8.13 -16.92
N TRP A 112 -10.56 -7.02 -16.33
CA TRP A 112 -10.96 -5.67 -16.74
C TRP A 112 -10.04 -5.07 -17.79
N ILE A 113 -8.80 -5.56 -17.84
CA ILE A 113 -7.86 -5.27 -18.93
C ILE A 113 -8.45 -5.66 -20.29
N LYS A 114 -9.24 -6.74 -20.36
CA LYS A 114 -9.84 -7.24 -21.62
C LYS A 114 -11.05 -6.43 -22.09
N ARG A 115 -11.61 -5.53 -21.26
CA ARG A 115 -12.85 -4.79 -21.57
C ARG A 115 -12.64 -3.34 -21.97
N ILE A 116 -11.40 -2.85 -22.01
CA ILE A 116 -11.10 -1.49 -22.46
C ILE A 116 -11.34 -1.45 -23.98
N PRO A 117 -12.31 -0.65 -24.48
CA PRO A 117 -12.57 -0.55 -25.91
C PRO A 117 -11.29 -0.11 -26.62
N ARG A 118 -10.93 -0.80 -27.71
CA ARG A 118 -9.84 -0.35 -28.58
C ARG A 118 -10.26 1.01 -29.14
N THR A 119 -9.60 2.08 -28.71
CA THR A 119 -9.89 3.45 -29.15
C THR A 119 -9.52 3.67 -30.61
N THR A 120 -8.67 2.82 -31.20
CA THR A 120 -8.33 2.86 -32.62
C THR A 120 -8.29 1.47 -33.27
N PRO A 121 -9.02 1.24 -34.38
CA PRO A 121 -8.84 0.04 -35.18
C PRO A 121 -7.41 0.03 -35.76
N GLY A 122 -6.62 -0.98 -35.38
CA GLY A 122 -5.23 -1.14 -35.83
C GLY A 122 -4.16 -0.90 -34.76
N SER A 123 -4.49 -0.38 -33.58
CA SER A 123 -3.52 -0.29 -32.49
C SER A 123 -3.15 -1.70 -31.99
N ARG A 124 -1.86 -2.05 -32.03
CA ARG A 124 -1.35 -3.28 -31.39
C ARG A 124 -1.80 -3.31 -29.93
N PRO A 125 -2.13 -4.47 -29.35
CA PRO A 125 -2.45 -4.57 -27.94
C PRO A 125 -1.19 -4.16 -27.15
N THR A 126 -1.12 -2.91 -26.72
CA THR A 126 -0.15 -2.49 -25.72
C THR A 126 -0.47 -3.31 -24.48
N PHE A 127 0.50 -4.09 -24.01
CA PHE A 127 0.41 -4.78 -22.72
C PHE A 127 -0.16 -3.78 -21.72
N SER A 128 -1.30 -4.10 -21.11
CA SER A 128 -2.05 -3.10 -20.36
C SER A 128 -1.14 -2.48 -19.32
N ALA A 129 -1.15 -1.16 -19.21
CA ALA A 129 -0.26 -0.43 -18.33
C ALA A 129 -0.25 -0.96 -16.87
N GLN A 130 -1.37 -1.52 -16.43
CA GLN A 130 -1.54 -2.19 -15.14
C GLN A 130 -0.77 -3.50 -15.03
N ALA A 131 -0.78 -4.34 -16.06
CA ALA A 131 0.00 -5.57 -16.09
C ALA A 131 1.51 -5.27 -16.05
N THR A 132 1.95 -4.19 -16.70
CA THR A 132 3.33 -3.69 -16.59
C THR A 132 3.67 -3.27 -15.16
N LEU A 133 2.78 -2.55 -14.47
CA LEU A 133 2.97 -2.18 -13.06
C LEU A 133 3.00 -3.40 -12.12
N CYS A 134 2.10 -4.38 -12.30
CA CYS A 134 2.13 -5.62 -11.51
C CYS A 134 3.46 -6.36 -11.71
N PHE A 135 3.94 -6.48 -12.95
CA PHE A 135 5.21 -7.12 -13.23
C PHE A 135 6.41 -6.34 -12.67
N ALA A 136 6.41 -5.01 -12.77
CA ALA A 136 7.44 -4.18 -12.17
C ALA A 136 7.47 -4.31 -10.63
N SER A 137 6.29 -4.43 -10.00
CA SER A 137 6.17 -4.69 -8.56
C SER A 137 6.68 -6.08 -8.20
N PHE A 138 6.38 -7.10 -9.00
CA PHE A 138 6.93 -8.45 -8.84
C PHE A 138 8.46 -8.44 -8.84
N ILE A 139 9.08 -7.74 -9.80
CA ILE A 139 10.53 -7.59 -9.87
C ILE A 139 11.08 -6.88 -8.62
N LEU A 140 10.43 -5.80 -8.17
CA LEU A 140 10.84 -5.09 -6.96
C LEU A 140 10.83 -6.00 -5.74
N TYR A 141 9.73 -6.75 -5.54
CA TYR A 141 9.58 -7.65 -4.40
C TYR A 141 10.59 -8.79 -4.47
N GLY A 142 10.83 -9.34 -5.68
CA GLY A 142 11.87 -10.33 -5.92
C GLY A 142 13.27 -9.81 -5.58
N LYS A 143 13.59 -8.57 -5.96
CA LYS A 143 14.87 -7.93 -5.61
C LYS A 143 15.04 -7.74 -4.10
N MET A 144 14.00 -7.27 -3.41
CA MET A 144 14.04 -7.11 -1.95
C MET A 144 14.20 -8.45 -1.23
N ALA A 145 13.45 -9.47 -1.66
CA ALA A 145 13.55 -10.82 -1.12
C ALA A 145 14.94 -11.45 -1.35
N LEU A 146 15.50 -11.28 -2.55
CA LEU A 146 16.85 -11.76 -2.88
C LEU A 146 17.91 -11.04 -2.05
N LEU A 147 17.82 -9.71 -1.94
CA LEU A 147 18.73 -8.91 -1.12
C LEU A 147 18.71 -9.39 0.34
N ARG A 148 17.52 -9.63 0.90
CA ARG A 148 17.38 -10.22 2.24
C ARG A 148 18.06 -11.58 2.33
N LEU A 149 17.80 -12.48 1.38
CA LEU A 149 18.36 -13.83 1.39
C LEU A 149 19.89 -13.80 1.40
N VAL A 150 20.49 -12.93 0.58
CA VAL A 150 21.95 -12.74 0.54
C VAL A 150 22.48 -12.23 1.88
N LEU A 151 21.85 -11.19 2.45
CA LEU A 151 22.28 -10.62 3.72
C LEU A 151 22.09 -11.60 4.90
N TYR A 152 21.02 -12.40 4.88
CA TYR A 152 20.80 -13.46 5.84
C TYR A 152 21.87 -14.56 5.74
N GLY A 153 22.25 -14.95 4.52
CA GLY A 153 23.35 -15.88 4.29
C GLY A 153 24.68 -15.35 4.84
N VAL A 154 25.00 -14.08 4.56
CA VAL A 154 26.18 -13.41 5.12
C VAL A 154 26.12 -13.35 6.64
N HIS A 155 24.96 -13.02 7.21
CA HIS A 155 24.74 -12.99 8.65
C HIS A 155 24.99 -14.35 9.31
N ILE A 156 24.44 -15.45 8.77
CA ILE A 156 24.69 -16.81 9.27
C ILE A 156 26.18 -17.15 9.23
N VAL A 157 26.85 -16.87 8.11
CA VAL A 157 28.27 -17.15 7.93
C VAL A 157 29.09 -16.39 8.97
N LEU A 158 28.86 -15.08 9.11
CA LEU A 158 29.56 -14.26 10.10
C LEU A 158 29.29 -14.73 11.53
N GLN A 159 28.05 -15.03 11.87
CA GLN A 159 27.67 -15.54 13.18
C GLN A 159 28.39 -16.85 13.50
N ARG A 160 28.56 -17.74 12.52
CA ARG A 160 29.29 -19.00 12.68
C ARG A 160 30.77 -18.80 12.96
N TYR A 161 31.43 -17.86 12.28
CA TYR A 161 32.88 -17.65 12.39
C TYR A 161 33.29 -16.72 13.54
N THR A 162 32.50 -15.68 13.81
CA THR A 162 32.88 -14.61 14.76
C THR A 162 32.08 -14.64 16.05
N LYS A 163 31.00 -15.46 16.13
CA LYS A 163 29.98 -15.44 17.19
C LYS A 163 29.28 -14.08 17.36
N PHE A 164 29.50 -13.14 16.44
CA PHE A 164 28.90 -11.82 16.47
C PHE A 164 27.51 -11.84 15.83
N VAL A 165 26.49 -11.39 16.56
CA VAL A 165 25.13 -11.22 16.04
C VAL A 165 25.02 -9.81 15.47
N LEU A 166 25.07 -9.70 14.14
CA LEU A 166 25.06 -8.42 13.44
C LEU A 166 23.70 -7.70 13.51
N MET A 167 22.62 -8.46 13.35
CA MET A 167 21.27 -7.91 13.18
C MET A 167 20.23 -8.96 13.58
N SER A 168 19.05 -8.53 14.03
CA SER A 168 17.87 -9.40 14.18
C SER A 168 17.28 -9.70 12.79
N ASP A 169 17.34 -10.97 12.35
CA ASP A 169 16.68 -11.43 11.11
C ASP A 169 15.16 -11.19 11.16
N HIS A 170 14.55 -11.31 12.34
CA HIS A 170 13.10 -11.13 12.50
C HIS A 170 12.66 -9.68 12.21
N VAL A 171 13.36 -8.70 12.80
CA VAL A 171 13.12 -7.27 12.52
C VAL A 171 13.43 -6.94 11.07
N PHE A 172 14.48 -7.54 10.50
CA PHE A 172 14.88 -7.31 9.12
C PHE A 172 13.89 -7.91 8.10
N LEU A 173 13.34 -9.10 8.38
CA LEU A 173 12.23 -9.70 7.65
C LEU A 173 10.99 -8.82 7.69
N GLY A 174 10.63 -8.36 8.90
CA GLY A 174 9.51 -7.44 9.09
C GLY A 174 9.67 -6.16 8.28
N ALA A 175 10.88 -5.59 8.23
CA ALA A 175 11.19 -4.42 7.39
C ALA A 175 10.91 -4.67 5.90
N CYS A 176 11.39 -5.81 5.38
CA CYS A 176 11.18 -6.22 3.98
C CYS A 176 9.69 -6.39 3.66
N ILE A 177 8.94 -7.08 4.54
CA ILE A 177 7.49 -7.28 4.36
C ILE A 177 6.77 -5.95 4.38
N CYS A 178 6.98 -5.11 5.41
CA CYS A 178 6.34 -3.81 5.54
C CYS A 178 6.63 -2.91 4.33
N ALA A 179 7.85 -2.92 3.78
CA ALA A 179 8.19 -2.15 2.58
C ALA A 179 7.39 -2.61 1.35
N CYS A 180 7.35 -3.93 1.08
CA CYS A 180 6.58 -4.46 -0.04
C CYS A 180 5.07 -4.21 0.12
N LEU A 181 4.54 -4.43 1.33
CA LEU A 181 3.15 -4.18 1.69
C LEU A 181 2.76 -2.71 1.50
N GLN A 182 3.62 -1.79 1.90
CA GLN A 182 3.41 -0.36 1.68
C GLN A 182 3.37 0.00 0.20
N VAL A 183 4.30 -0.54 -0.61
CA VAL A 183 4.29 -0.34 -2.06
C VAL A 183 2.97 -0.85 -2.66
N GLU A 184 2.56 -2.05 -2.26
CA GLU A 184 1.31 -2.66 -2.72
C GLU A 184 0.08 -1.84 -2.31
N MET A 185 0.07 -1.25 -1.12
CA MET A 185 -1.00 -0.37 -0.65
C MET A 185 -1.08 0.90 -1.51
N ALA A 186 0.05 1.54 -1.81
CA ALA A 186 0.07 2.72 -2.68
C ALA A 186 -0.43 2.41 -4.10
N LEU A 187 -0.04 1.25 -4.64
CA LEU A 187 -0.49 0.77 -5.95
C LEU A 187 -1.99 0.47 -5.94
N ALA A 188 -2.51 -0.19 -4.91
CA ALA A 188 -3.93 -0.50 -4.76
C ALA A 188 -4.79 0.79 -4.70
N ILE A 189 -4.35 1.80 -3.94
CA ILE A 189 -5.00 3.11 -3.89
C ILE A 189 -5.01 3.77 -5.26
N GLY A 190 -3.87 3.76 -5.96
CA GLY A 190 -3.77 4.28 -7.33
C GLY A 190 -4.72 3.56 -8.30
N ASP A 191 -4.85 2.24 -8.18
CA ASP A 191 -5.77 1.45 -9.00
C ASP A 191 -7.25 1.80 -8.72
N VAL A 192 -7.63 2.03 -7.46
CA VAL A 192 -8.98 2.48 -7.07
C VAL A 192 -9.27 3.86 -7.64
N ILE A 193 -8.38 4.83 -7.42
CA ILE A 193 -8.56 6.20 -7.92
C ILE A 193 -8.66 6.20 -9.45
N LYS A 194 -7.82 5.42 -10.13
CA LYS A 194 -7.89 5.26 -11.60
C LYS A 194 -9.19 4.59 -12.03
N ASN A 195 -9.69 3.58 -11.30
CA ASN A 195 -10.98 2.95 -11.60
C ASN A 195 -12.13 3.95 -11.49
N GLU A 196 -12.18 4.75 -10.42
CA GLU A 196 -13.21 5.77 -10.21
C GLU A 196 -13.15 6.87 -11.28
N ALA A 197 -11.94 7.35 -11.61
CA ALA A 197 -11.74 8.37 -12.65
C ALA A 197 -12.21 7.89 -14.03
N LEU A 198 -12.05 6.60 -14.31
CA LEU A 198 -12.49 5.96 -15.56
C LEU A 198 -13.95 5.46 -15.51
N ARG A 199 -14.66 5.71 -14.40
CA ARG A 199 -16.04 5.20 -14.16
C ARG A 199 -16.14 3.69 -14.35
N GLY A 200 -15.13 2.97 -13.89
CA GLY A 200 -15.13 1.53 -13.89
C GLY A 200 -16.17 0.93 -12.92
N PRO A 201 -16.34 -0.39 -12.93
CA PRO A 201 -17.32 -1.07 -12.08
C PRO A 201 -16.95 -0.93 -10.60
N ALA A 202 -17.95 -0.66 -9.76
CA ALA A 202 -17.77 -0.54 -8.31
C ALA A 202 -17.24 -1.84 -7.68
N THR A 203 -17.60 -3.00 -8.23
CA THR A 203 -17.13 -4.31 -7.74
C THR A 203 -15.61 -4.45 -7.79
N ARG A 204 -14.96 -3.87 -8.80
CA ARG A 204 -13.50 -3.84 -8.89
C ARG A 204 -12.89 -2.95 -7.80
N SER A 205 -13.43 -1.75 -7.60
CA SER A 205 -12.99 -0.86 -6.52
C SER A 205 -13.10 -1.56 -5.16
N LEU A 206 -14.23 -2.21 -4.88
CA LEU A 206 -14.45 -2.95 -3.63
C LEU A 206 -13.43 -4.07 -3.43
N LEU A 207 -13.16 -4.89 -4.44
CA LEU A 207 -12.16 -5.95 -4.34
C LEU A 207 -10.75 -5.42 -4.06
N ILE A 208 -10.34 -4.34 -4.73
CA ILE A 208 -9.02 -3.72 -4.52
C ILE A 208 -8.95 -3.04 -3.13
N ILE A 209 -10.04 -2.42 -2.67
CA ILE A 209 -10.14 -1.87 -1.31
C ILE A 209 -10.01 -2.98 -0.27
N SER A 210 -10.62 -4.15 -0.48
CA SER A 210 -10.44 -5.31 0.41
C SER A 210 -8.97 -5.73 0.48
N VAL A 211 -8.28 -5.85 -0.66
CA VAL A 211 -6.82 -6.14 -0.69
C VAL A 211 -6.04 -5.11 0.10
N MET A 212 -6.36 -3.82 -0.09
CA MET A 212 -5.72 -2.71 0.64
C MET A 212 -5.96 -2.80 2.16
N MET A 213 -7.19 -3.10 2.60
CA MET A 213 -7.53 -3.23 4.02
C MET A 213 -6.81 -4.42 4.67
N PHE A 214 -6.79 -5.58 3.99
CA PHE A 214 -6.05 -6.73 4.49
C PHE A 214 -4.54 -6.46 4.55
N ASN A 215 -3.99 -5.78 3.54
CA ASN A 215 -2.60 -5.39 3.51
C ASN A 215 -2.24 -4.49 4.72
N LEU A 216 -3.05 -3.45 4.97
CA LEU A 216 -2.89 -2.57 6.12
C LEU A 216 -2.99 -3.33 7.46
N LEU A 217 -3.94 -4.27 7.57
CA LEU A 217 -4.07 -5.12 8.75
C LEU A 217 -2.82 -5.97 8.99
N ILE A 218 -2.30 -6.64 7.95
CA ILE A 218 -1.05 -7.43 8.06
C ILE A 218 0.13 -6.53 8.43
N GLN A 219 0.18 -5.30 7.92
CA GLN A 219 1.23 -4.36 8.28
C GLN A 219 1.17 -3.97 9.76
N PHE A 220 -0.03 -3.69 10.31
CA PHE A 220 -0.21 -3.42 11.74
C PHE A 220 0.14 -4.62 12.61
N ILE A 221 -0.31 -5.82 12.24
CA ILE A 221 0.00 -7.06 12.97
C ILE A 221 1.52 -7.31 12.95
N THR A 222 2.17 -7.10 11.82
CA THR A 222 3.64 -7.23 11.70
C THR A 222 4.34 -6.20 12.59
N ALA A 223 3.94 -4.94 12.55
CA ALA A 223 4.54 -3.91 13.41
C ALA A 223 4.35 -4.23 14.91
N ALA A 224 3.17 -4.70 15.30
CA ALA A 224 2.89 -5.13 16.67
C ALA A 224 3.73 -6.36 17.09
N ASP A 225 3.90 -7.34 16.20
CA ASP A 225 4.76 -8.50 16.46
C ASP A 225 6.24 -8.10 16.66
N LEU A 226 6.72 -7.12 15.86
CA LEU A 226 8.06 -6.58 16.01
C LEU A 226 8.25 -5.79 17.32
N TYR A 227 7.20 -5.16 17.85
CA TYR A 227 7.24 -4.58 19.19
C TYR A 227 7.57 -5.65 20.25
N PHE A 228 6.85 -6.77 20.25
CA PHE A 228 7.12 -7.88 21.19
C PHE A 228 8.51 -8.49 20.98
N SER A 229 8.95 -8.56 19.72
CA SER A 229 10.28 -9.04 19.38
C SER A 229 11.38 -8.13 19.90
N GLY A 230 11.18 -6.83 19.82
CA GLY A 230 12.09 -5.85 20.41
C GLY A 230 12.13 -5.93 21.93
N ARG A 231 10.98 -6.17 22.55
CA ARG A 231 10.83 -6.22 24.00
C ARG A 231 11.51 -7.43 24.65
N HIS A 232 11.36 -8.62 24.05
CA HIS A 232 11.68 -9.88 24.75
C HIS A 232 12.77 -10.76 24.11
N TYR A 233 13.05 -10.61 22.81
CA TYR A 233 13.83 -11.64 22.07
C TYR A 233 15.20 -11.19 21.57
N HIS A 234 15.45 -9.89 21.42
CA HIS A 234 16.70 -9.37 20.85
C HIS A 234 17.30 -8.25 21.68
N HIS A 235 18.62 -8.11 21.61
CA HIS A 235 19.30 -6.96 22.18
C HIS A 235 18.93 -5.68 21.42
N THR A 236 18.77 -4.57 22.14
CA THR A 236 18.51 -3.22 21.59
C THR A 236 19.44 -2.84 20.43
N ARG A 237 20.74 -3.22 20.54
CA ARG A 237 21.72 -2.93 19.48
C ARG A 237 21.42 -3.67 18.17
N GLU A 238 21.05 -4.95 18.26
CA GLU A 238 20.66 -5.77 17.10
C GLU A 238 19.39 -5.22 16.45
N ILE A 239 18.43 -4.81 17.27
CA ILE A 239 17.16 -4.24 16.81
C ILE A 239 17.40 -2.92 16.08
N ASN A 240 18.19 -2.01 16.65
CA ASN A 240 18.49 -0.71 16.04
C ASN A 240 19.30 -0.87 14.74
N ALA A 241 20.24 -1.82 14.71
CA ALA A 241 20.99 -2.15 13.50
C ALA A 241 20.06 -2.69 12.40
N SER A 242 19.17 -3.64 12.72
CA SER A 242 18.16 -4.15 11.79
C SER A 242 17.18 -3.08 11.32
N LEU A 243 16.74 -2.21 12.22
CA LEU A 243 15.83 -1.11 11.91
C LEU A 243 16.46 -0.16 10.90
N PHE A 244 17.69 0.29 11.16
CA PHE A 244 18.42 1.19 10.26
C PHE A 244 18.70 0.53 8.91
N ALA A 245 19.20 -0.72 8.91
CA ALA A 245 19.46 -1.46 7.70
C ALA A 245 18.16 -1.67 6.89
N GLY A 246 17.07 -2.08 7.53
CA GLY A 246 15.77 -2.29 6.90
C GLY A 246 15.18 -1.01 6.32
N LEU A 247 15.35 0.12 7.02
CA LEU A 247 14.95 1.44 6.53
C LEU A 247 15.71 1.80 5.23
N MET A 248 17.03 1.68 5.24
CA MET A 248 17.87 2.08 4.11
C MET A 248 17.74 1.14 2.90
N LEU A 249 17.69 -0.17 3.16
CA LEU A 249 17.73 -1.19 2.10
C LEU A 249 16.36 -1.50 1.52
N PHE A 250 15.27 -1.37 2.29
CA PHE A 250 13.93 -1.72 1.83
C PHE A 250 13.01 -0.51 1.76
N GLN A 251 12.82 0.22 2.86
CA GLN A 251 11.83 1.30 2.91
C GLN A 251 12.18 2.45 1.95
N VAL A 252 13.43 2.95 2.01
CA VAL A 252 13.90 4.01 1.11
C VAL A 252 13.82 3.57 -0.35
N GLN A 253 14.18 2.32 -0.66
CA GLN A 253 14.11 1.80 -2.02
C GLN A 253 12.66 1.73 -2.53
N GLY A 254 11.72 1.25 -1.71
CA GLY A 254 10.29 1.24 -2.04
C GLY A 254 9.75 2.65 -2.27
N VAL A 255 10.16 3.61 -1.42
CA VAL A 255 9.78 5.02 -1.55
C VAL A 255 10.31 5.65 -2.84
N LEU A 256 11.60 5.47 -3.14
CA LEU A 256 12.22 6.00 -4.35
C LEU A 256 11.57 5.41 -5.60
N TRP A 257 11.31 4.11 -5.59
CA TRP A 257 10.63 3.43 -6.69
C TRP A 257 9.22 3.98 -6.90
N LEU A 258 8.41 4.13 -5.84
CA LEU A 258 7.08 4.73 -5.93
C LEU A 258 7.11 6.17 -6.47
N LYS A 259 8.09 6.98 -6.05
CA LYS A 259 8.27 8.34 -6.57
C LYS A 259 8.60 8.34 -8.06
N GLN A 260 9.39 7.39 -8.55
CA GLN A 260 9.68 7.24 -9.99
C GLN A 260 8.44 6.83 -10.78
N GLN A 261 7.52 6.07 -10.18
CA GLN A 261 6.25 5.70 -10.79
C GLN A 261 5.19 6.82 -10.73
N LEU A 262 5.38 7.86 -9.92
CA LEU A 262 4.41 8.93 -9.73
C LEU A 262 4.48 9.95 -10.88
N HIS A 263 3.40 10.10 -11.64
CA HIS A 263 3.27 11.22 -12.56
C HIS A 263 2.69 12.42 -11.82
N VAL A 264 3.56 13.27 -11.28
CA VAL A 264 3.12 14.55 -10.73
C VAL A 264 2.73 15.44 -11.91
N LYS A 265 1.43 15.71 -12.08
CA LYS A 265 1.00 16.90 -12.82
C LYS A 265 1.43 18.10 -11.97
N THR A 266 2.64 18.59 -12.20
CA THR A 266 3.03 19.90 -11.71
C THR A 266 2.13 20.86 -12.47
N ASN A 267 1.06 21.33 -11.83
CA ASN A 267 0.28 22.45 -12.33
C ASN A 267 1.25 23.65 -12.36
N GLN A 268 1.97 23.82 -13.48
CA GLN A 268 2.83 24.97 -13.69
C GLN A 268 2.03 26.24 -14.04
N ASN A 269 0.70 26.18 -14.05
CA ASN A 269 -0.18 27.29 -14.41
C ASN A 269 -1.29 27.53 -13.36
N LEU A 270 -0.90 27.78 -12.11
CA LEU A 270 -1.76 28.46 -11.12
C LEU A 270 -0.94 29.54 -10.42
#